data_AF-A0A6S7L269-F1
#
_entry.id   AF-A0A6S7L269-F1
#
_cell.length_a   1.000
_cell.length_b   1.000
_cell.length_c   1.000
_cell.angle_alpha   90.00
_cell.angle_beta   90.00
_cell.angle_gamma   90.00
#
_symmetry.space_group_name_H-M   'P 1'
#
loop_
_entity.id
_entity.type
_entity.pdbx_description
1 polymer ?
#
loop_
_entity_poly.entity_id
_entity_poly.type
_entity_poly.pdbx_seq_one_letter_code
_entity_poly.pdbx_strand_id
1 'polypeptide(L)'
;MIKYKKVDNSNDNSCETLQIPGKSDDSRQQIDVTKAIELFHKNISVRPEYICTCCDQSWYRSSVTECNVSLYKSCSKEILNICLTGLKSIDNTEWICGTCHSNLKVGKLPSCSKANKMTFPEKPEVLKNLTLLEERLISPRIPFMQVRELPSGGQLSIHGNVINVPADVNTTVSVLPRPINESQTIPIKLKRRLGYKHHYQFQNVRPTKVLDAAQYFGFALVKYSRTKEYK
;
A
#
# COMPACT_ATOMS: atom_id res chain seq x y z
N MET A 1 -3.17 -24.25 -26.48
CA MET A 1 -4.04 -23.87 -27.60
C MET A 1 -5.45 -24.33 -27.27
N ILE A 2 -6.26 -23.46 -26.68
CA ILE A 2 -7.59 -23.84 -26.15
C ILE A 2 -8.64 -23.05 -26.93
N LYS A 3 -9.55 -23.80 -27.57
CA LYS A 3 -10.62 -23.29 -28.43
C LYS A 3 -11.73 -22.68 -27.58
N TYR A 4 -12.20 -21.49 -27.94
CA TYR A 4 -13.42 -20.90 -27.39
C TYR A 4 -14.65 -21.55 -28.02
N LYS A 5 -15.60 -22.01 -27.19
CA LYS A 5 -16.99 -22.24 -27.61
C LYS A 5 -17.77 -20.95 -27.33
N LYS A 6 -18.42 -20.39 -28.36
CA LYS A 6 -19.49 -19.40 -28.19
C LYS A 6 -20.64 -20.08 -27.42
N VAL A 7 -21.10 -19.44 -26.35
CA VAL A 7 -22.37 -19.77 -25.70
C VAL A 7 -23.36 -18.70 -26.13
N ASP A 8 -24.48 -19.14 -26.69
CA ASP A 8 -25.54 -18.29 -27.21
C ASP A 8 -26.30 -17.61 -26.06
N ASN A 9 -26.62 -16.34 -26.30
CA ASN A 9 -27.22 -15.42 -25.33
C ASN A 9 -28.73 -15.66 -25.28
N SER A 10 -29.23 -16.15 -24.15
CA SER A 10 -30.66 -16.21 -23.85
C SER A 10 -30.96 -15.12 -22.83
N ASN A 11 -31.73 -14.11 -23.25
CA ASN A 11 -32.26 -13.04 -22.40
C ASN A 11 -33.02 -13.59 -21.20
N ASP A 12 -32.68 -13.13 -20.00
CA ASP A 12 -33.65 -12.97 -18.91
C ASP A 12 -33.26 -11.72 -18.10
N ASN A 13 -33.88 -10.60 -18.49
CA ASN A 13 -33.86 -9.34 -17.74
C ASN A 13 -34.77 -9.51 -16.50
N SER A 14 -34.18 -9.61 -15.32
CA SER A 14 -34.88 -9.29 -14.08
C SER A 14 -34.03 -8.34 -13.23
N CYS A 15 -34.47 -7.08 -13.15
CA CYS A 15 -33.86 -6.03 -12.34
C CYS A 15 -34.39 -6.16 -10.90
N GLU A 16 -33.58 -6.71 -9.99
CA GLU A 16 -33.91 -6.72 -8.57
C GLU A 16 -33.62 -5.34 -7.96
N THR A 17 -34.69 -4.66 -7.53
CA THR A 17 -34.61 -3.38 -6.83
C THR A 17 -34.64 -3.63 -5.32
N LEU A 18 -33.53 -3.38 -4.62
CA LEU A 18 -33.50 -3.41 -3.15
C LEU A 18 -33.93 -2.05 -2.58
N GLN A 19 -35.08 -2.01 -1.89
CA GLN A 19 -35.56 -0.83 -1.17
C GLN A 19 -35.08 -0.86 0.30
N ILE A 20 -34.46 0.22 0.76
CA ILE A 20 -34.14 0.45 2.19
C ILE A 20 -35.13 1.51 2.71
N PRO A 21 -35.85 1.29 3.83
CA PRO A 21 -36.86 2.22 4.31
C PRO A 21 -36.26 3.33 5.18
N GLY A 22 -36.56 4.59 4.83
CA GLY A 22 -36.30 5.77 5.67
C GLY A 22 -36.51 7.11 4.93
N LYS A 23 -37.55 7.86 5.32
CA LYS A 23 -37.96 9.23 4.88
C LYS A 23 -36.83 10.27 5.10
N SER A 24 -36.64 11.40 4.41
CA SER A 24 -37.44 12.22 3.48
C SER A 24 -36.50 13.18 2.69
N ASP A 25 -36.97 13.61 1.50
CA ASP A 25 -36.49 14.72 0.63
C ASP A 25 -35.00 14.78 0.25
N ASP A 26 -34.65 14.11 -0.85
CA ASP A 26 -33.96 14.74 -1.97
C ASP A 26 -34.14 13.86 -3.22
N SER A 27 -34.26 14.49 -4.38
CA SER A 27 -34.42 13.92 -5.71
C SER A 27 -33.30 12.94 -6.10
N ARG A 28 -33.31 11.73 -5.54
CA ARG A 28 -32.40 10.65 -5.92
C ARG A 28 -32.79 10.14 -7.30
N GLN A 29 -32.18 10.70 -8.33
CA GLN A 29 -32.13 10.07 -9.65
C GLN A 29 -31.71 8.62 -9.45
N GLN A 30 -32.56 7.69 -9.89
CA GLN A 30 -32.31 6.27 -9.82
C GLN A 30 -31.15 5.98 -10.78
N ILE A 31 -29.93 5.98 -10.25
CA ILE A 31 -28.74 5.69 -11.05
C ILE A 31 -28.84 4.22 -11.46
N ASP A 32 -28.98 4.00 -12.77
CA ASP A 32 -28.85 2.67 -13.37
C ASP A 32 -27.52 2.06 -12.92
N VAL A 33 -27.61 0.96 -12.18
CA VAL A 33 -26.47 0.26 -11.59
C VAL A 33 -25.44 -0.08 -12.66
N THR A 34 -25.89 -0.40 -13.88
CA THR A 34 -25.02 -0.71 -15.02
C THR A 34 -24.18 0.51 -15.40
N LYS A 35 -24.79 1.69 -15.50
CA LYS A 35 -24.08 2.95 -15.78
C LYS A 35 -23.12 3.34 -14.66
N ALA A 36 -23.49 3.08 -13.41
CA ALA A 36 -22.59 3.31 -12.27
C ALA A 36 -21.35 2.41 -12.34
N ILE A 37 -21.53 1.13 -12.69
CA ILE A 37 -20.45 0.17 -12.88
C ILE A 37 -19.53 0.59 -14.03
N GLU A 38 -20.09 0.95 -15.18
CA GLU A 38 -19.32 1.43 -16.34
C GLU A 38 -18.51 2.68 -16.01
N LEU A 39 -19.12 3.65 -15.32
CA LEU A 39 -18.44 4.87 -14.88
C LEU A 39 -17.32 4.56 -13.88
N PHE A 40 -17.56 3.64 -12.94
CA PHE A 40 -16.55 3.19 -11.99
C PHE A 40 -15.36 2.57 -12.71
N HIS A 41 -15.58 1.60 -13.60
CA HIS A 41 -14.51 0.96 -14.37
C HIS A 41 -13.73 1.96 -15.22
N LYS A 42 -14.41 2.92 -15.85
CA LYS A 42 -13.75 4.01 -16.57
C LYS A 42 -12.87 4.84 -15.65
N ASN A 43 -13.36 5.20 -14.46
CA ASN A 43 -12.60 6.00 -13.49
C ASN A 43 -11.38 5.26 -12.92
N ILE A 44 -11.49 3.94 -12.69
CA ILE A 44 -10.39 3.13 -12.16
C ILE A 44 -9.47 2.53 -13.25
N SER A 45 -9.82 2.69 -14.53
CA SER A 45 -9.01 2.20 -15.66
C SER A 45 -7.62 2.84 -15.72
N VAL A 46 -7.50 4.05 -15.16
CA VAL A 46 -6.24 4.77 -14.97
C VAL A 46 -5.86 4.69 -13.51
N ARG A 47 -4.58 4.51 -13.21
CA ARG A 47 -4.08 4.47 -11.83
C ARG A 47 -4.26 5.84 -11.16
N PRO A 48 -4.33 5.91 -9.81
CA PRO A 48 -4.32 7.18 -9.11
C PRO A 48 -2.91 7.79 -9.21
N GLU A 49 -2.67 8.57 -10.27
CA GLU A 49 -1.35 9.15 -10.58
C GLU A 49 -1.24 10.63 -10.20
N TYR A 50 -2.35 11.25 -9.82
CA TYR A 50 -2.40 12.68 -9.48
C TYR A 50 -2.08 12.86 -8.01
N ILE A 51 -0.98 13.55 -7.73
CA ILE A 51 -0.51 13.76 -6.35
C ILE A 51 -1.00 15.11 -5.87
N CYS A 52 -1.69 15.13 -4.74
CA CYS A 52 -2.19 16.36 -4.13
C CYS A 52 -1.04 17.15 -3.48
N THR A 53 -0.87 18.41 -3.88
CA THR A 53 0.14 19.34 -3.33
C THR A 53 0.05 19.54 -1.81
N CYS A 54 -1.12 19.30 -1.23
CA CYS A 54 -1.40 19.53 0.19
C CYS A 54 -1.25 18.30 1.09
N CYS A 55 -1.71 17.13 0.66
CA CYS A 55 -1.67 15.91 1.49
C CYS A 55 -0.70 14.84 0.99
N ASP A 56 -0.03 15.03 -0.15
CA ASP A 56 0.84 14.04 -0.82
C ASP A 56 0.17 12.74 -1.25
N GLN A 57 -1.13 12.58 -1.00
CA GLN A 57 -1.83 11.36 -1.38
C GLN A 57 -2.06 11.33 -2.89
N SER A 58 -2.08 10.12 -3.43
CA SER A 58 -2.39 9.87 -4.83
C SER A 58 -3.88 9.69 -5.05
N TRP A 59 -4.37 10.28 -6.13
CA TRP A 59 -5.79 10.35 -6.46
C TRP A 59 -6.04 10.05 -7.94
N TYR A 60 -7.25 9.60 -8.24
CA TYR A 60 -7.75 9.53 -9.61
C TYR A 60 -8.00 10.94 -10.16
N ARG A 61 -7.94 11.09 -11.48
CA ARG A 61 -8.22 12.37 -12.16
C ARG A 61 -9.54 13.01 -11.71
N SER A 62 -10.58 12.20 -11.51
CA SER A 62 -11.91 12.65 -11.09
C SER A 62 -11.95 13.25 -9.68
N SER A 63 -10.94 12.98 -8.85
CA SER A 63 -10.89 13.40 -7.44
C SER A 63 -9.98 14.60 -7.18
N VAL A 64 -9.39 15.16 -8.24
CA VAL A 64 -8.47 16.30 -8.17
C VAL A 64 -8.86 17.41 -9.13
N THR A 65 -8.43 18.61 -8.81
CA THR A 65 -8.50 19.78 -9.69
C THR A 65 -7.15 20.48 -9.73
N GLU A 66 -6.90 21.27 -10.76
CA GLU A 66 -5.71 22.12 -10.79
C GLU A 66 -5.73 23.09 -9.61
N CYS A 67 -4.58 23.23 -8.96
CA CYS A 67 -4.44 24.11 -7.82
C CYS A 67 -4.45 25.56 -8.30
N ASN A 68 -5.43 26.34 -7.83
CA ASN A 68 -5.50 27.76 -8.10
C ASN A 68 -5.64 28.54 -6.78
N VAL A 69 -4.57 29.21 -6.39
CA VAL A 69 -4.47 29.98 -5.14
C VAL A 69 -5.54 31.07 -5.03
N SER A 70 -5.96 31.67 -6.15
CA SER A 70 -6.97 32.73 -6.17
C SER A 70 -8.36 32.29 -5.70
N LEU A 71 -8.62 30.97 -5.64
CA LEU A 71 -9.87 30.40 -5.16
C LEU A 71 -9.98 30.37 -3.63
N TYR A 72 -8.89 30.57 -2.89
CA TYR A 72 -8.84 30.42 -1.44
C TYR A 72 -8.88 31.75 -0.70
N LYS A 73 -9.80 32.65 -1.10
CA LYS A 73 -9.92 34.02 -0.56
C LYS A 73 -10.14 34.08 0.95
N SER A 74 -10.83 33.08 1.51
CA SER A 74 -11.13 32.97 2.94
C SER A 74 -10.00 32.36 3.77
N CYS A 75 -8.92 31.90 3.14
CA CYS A 75 -7.80 31.24 3.81
C CYS A 75 -6.65 32.22 4.06
N SER A 76 -6.00 32.12 5.23
CA SER A 76 -4.84 32.94 5.52
C SER A 76 -3.65 32.54 4.63
N LYS A 77 -2.81 33.52 4.30
CA LYS A 77 -1.59 33.28 3.50
C LYS A 77 -0.65 32.26 4.16
N GLU A 78 -0.61 32.24 5.49
CA GLU A 78 0.18 31.29 6.28
C GLU A 78 -0.26 29.85 6.04
N ILE A 79 -1.57 29.57 6.10
CA ILE A 79 -2.12 28.23 5.83
C ILE A 79 -1.86 27.84 4.37
N LEU A 80 -2.04 28.77 3.43
CA LEU A 80 -1.79 28.48 2.02
C LEU A 80 -0.32 28.13 1.77
N ASN A 81 0.63 28.84 2.37
CA ASN A 81 2.06 28.58 2.19
C ASN A 81 2.49 27.21 2.75
N ILE A 82 1.90 26.76 3.86
CA ILE A 82 2.22 25.44 4.43
C ILE A 82 1.48 24.29 3.73
N CYS A 83 0.34 24.56 3.11
CA CYS A 83 -0.46 23.55 2.42
C CYS A 83 -0.16 23.42 0.93
N LEU A 84 0.25 24.47 0.24
CA LEU A 84 0.49 24.44 -1.19
C LEU A 84 2.00 24.38 -1.42
N THR A 85 2.51 23.15 -1.53
CA THR A 85 3.96 22.89 -1.58
C THR A 85 4.57 23.13 -2.95
N GLY A 86 3.77 23.47 -3.96
CA GLY A 86 4.24 23.58 -5.34
C GLY A 86 4.54 22.22 -5.99
N LEU A 87 4.08 21.12 -5.38
CA LEU A 87 4.35 19.77 -5.88
C LEU A 87 3.59 19.54 -7.20
N LYS A 88 4.37 19.30 -8.26
CA LYS A 88 3.87 19.03 -9.61
C LYS A 88 3.88 17.53 -9.88
N SER A 89 2.79 17.03 -10.46
CA SER A 89 2.64 15.61 -10.80
C SER A 89 2.40 15.44 -12.31
N ILE A 90 1.26 14.89 -12.71
CA ILE A 90 0.89 14.72 -14.12
C ILE A 90 0.87 16.08 -14.85
N ASP A 91 1.39 16.07 -16.07
CA ASP A 91 1.51 17.23 -16.98
C ASP A 91 2.33 18.40 -16.43
N ASN A 92 3.21 18.16 -15.45
CA ASN A 92 3.96 19.19 -14.75
C ASN A 92 3.04 20.25 -14.09
N THR A 93 1.83 19.82 -13.71
CA THR A 93 0.78 20.64 -13.11
C THR A 93 0.67 20.37 -11.62
N GLU A 94 0.40 21.42 -10.85
CA GLU A 94 0.12 21.34 -9.42
C GLU A 94 -1.36 20.97 -9.21
N TRP A 95 -1.62 19.81 -8.59
CA TRP A 95 -2.97 19.29 -8.38
C TRP A 95 -3.36 19.33 -6.91
N ILE A 96 -4.65 19.47 -6.63
CA ILE A 96 -5.20 19.43 -5.27
C ILE A 96 -6.44 18.51 -5.23
N CYS A 97 -6.55 17.67 -4.20
CA CYS A 97 -7.71 16.80 -4.03
C CYS A 97 -8.93 17.55 -3.50
N GLY A 98 -10.13 17.03 -3.78
CA GLY A 98 -11.39 17.66 -3.38
C GLY A 98 -11.50 17.99 -1.88
N THR A 99 -10.97 17.12 -1.02
CA THR A 99 -10.94 17.33 0.44
C THR A 99 -10.09 18.52 0.84
N CYS A 100 -8.84 18.60 0.35
CA CYS A 100 -7.95 19.72 0.64
C CYS A 100 -8.49 21.01 0.04
N HIS A 101 -8.97 20.96 -1.20
CA HIS A 101 -9.57 22.10 -1.89
C HIS A 101 -10.75 22.69 -1.12
N SER A 102 -11.68 21.85 -0.66
CA SER A 102 -12.88 22.29 0.08
C SER A 102 -12.52 22.91 1.43
N ASN A 103 -11.56 22.31 2.15
CA ASN A 103 -11.08 22.85 3.43
C ASN A 103 -10.40 24.22 3.25
N LEU A 104 -9.52 24.37 2.25
CA LEU A 104 -8.86 25.65 1.98
C LEU A 104 -9.86 26.73 1.51
N LYS A 105 -10.89 26.37 0.74
CA LYS A 105 -11.97 27.29 0.34
C LYS A 105 -12.68 27.92 1.55
N VAL A 106 -12.86 27.15 2.64
CA VAL A 106 -13.48 27.64 3.88
C VAL A 106 -12.46 28.14 4.91
N GLY A 107 -11.18 28.30 4.51
CA GLY A 107 -10.13 28.84 5.37
C GLY A 107 -9.59 27.87 6.43
N LYS A 108 -9.85 26.56 6.30
CA LYS A 108 -9.41 25.54 7.26
C LYS A 108 -8.17 24.78 6.78
N LEU A 109 -7.28 24.48 7.71
CA LEU A 109 -6.16 23.56 7.51
C LEU A 109 -6.69 22.13 7.29
N PRO A 110 -6.46 21.48 6.13
CA PRO A 110 -6.94 20.13 5.90
C PRO A 110 -6.30 19.13 6.86
N SER A 111 -7.11 18.27 7.51
CA SER A 111 -6.63 17.29 8.50
C SER A 111 -5.58 16.33 7.93
N CYS A 112 -5.73 15.93 6.66
CA CYS A 112 -4.78 15.06 5.95
C CYS A 112 -3.53 15.79 5.41
N SER A 113 -3.39 17.10 5.63
CA SER A 113 -2.28 17.88 5.08
C SER A 113 -0.93 17.44 5.65
N LYS A 114 0.14 17.57 4.85
CA LYS A 114 1.53 17.45 5.32
C LYS A 114 1.82 18.36 6.51
N ALA A 115 1.21 19.55 6.54
CA ALA A 115 1.34 20.50 7.64
C ALA A 115 0.87 19.93 9.00
N ASN A 116 -0.02 18.92 8.99
CA ASN A 116 -0.44 18.18 10.18
C ASN A 116 0.45 16.97 10.48
N LYS A 117 1.67 16.92 9.95
CA LYS A 117 2.63 15.80 10.11
C LYS A 117 2.06 14.46 9.60
N MET A 118 1.13 14.53 8.64
CA MET A 118 0.57 13.35 7.94
C MET A 118 1.49 12.84 6.82
N THR A 119 2.76 13.25 6.83
CA THR A 119 3.81 12.76 5.93
C THR A 119 4.28 11.38 6.35
N PHE A 120 4.59 10.52 5.38
CA PHE A 120 5.36 9.33 5.68
C PHE A 120 6.77 9.71 6.14
N PRO A 121 7.29 9.08 7.21
CA PRO A 121 8.68 9.29 7.59
C PRO A 121 9.59 8.80 6.45
N GLU A 122 10.74 9.45 6.28
CA GLU A 122 11.72 8.97 5.32
C GLU A 122 12.14 7.54 5.67
N LYS A 123 12.23 6.68 4.65
CA LYS A 123 12.68 5.30 4.83
C LYS A 123 14.13 5.32 5.36
N PRO A 124 14.40 4.80 6.56
CA PRO A 124 15.75 4.76 7.13
C PRO A 124 16.74 4.04 6.21
N GLU A 125 17.97 4.53 6.11
CA GLU A 125 19.04 3.95 5.27
C GLU A 125 19.25 2.45 5.50
N VAL A 126 19.18 2.02 6.76
CA VAL A 126 19.34 0.61 7.15
C VAL A 126 18.25 -0.30 6.57
N LEU A 127 17.06 0.25 6.32
CA LEU A 127 15.95 -0.49 5.70
C LEU A 127 15.95 -0.35 4.17
N LYS A 128 16.73 0.58 3.61
CA LYS A 128 16.86 0.72 2.16
C LYS A 128 17.59 -0.51 1.61
N ASN A 129 17.15 -0.96 0.42
CA ASN A 129 17.78 -2.07 -0.31
C ASN A 129 17.76 -3.43 0.40
N LEU A 130 16.85 -3.66 1.36
CA LEU A 130 16.53 -5.00 1.82
C LEU A 130 15.81 -5.76 0.70
N THR A 131 16.21 -7.00 0.49
CA THR A 131 15.49 -7.92 -0.39
C THR A 131 14.18 -8.37 0.25
N LEU A 132 13.25 -8.87 -0.56
CA LEU A 132 11.97 -9.37 -0.05
C LEU A 132 12.17 -10.44 1.04
N LEU A 133 13.14 -11.35 0.90
CA LEU A 133 13.38 -12.36 1.94
C LEU A 133 13.99 -11.75 3.20
N GLU A 134 14.91 -10.79 3.07
CA GLU A 134 15.48 -10.05 4.22
C GLU A 134 14.40 -9.31 5.00
N GLU A 135 13.49 -8.60 4.31
CA GLU A 135 12.33 -7.94 4.94
C GLU A 135 11.41 -8.94 5.65
N ARG A 136 11.22 -10.14 5.06
CA ARG A 136 10.39 -11.19 5.68
C ARG A 136 11.02 -11.77 6.95
N LEU A 137 12.34 -11.86 7.05
CA LEU A 137 13.04 -12.40 8.22
C LEU A 137 12.93 -11.48 9.45
N ILE A 138 12.82 -10.16 9.24
CA ILE A 138 12.65 -9.17 10.32
C ILE A 138 11.18 -8.81 10.58
N SER A 139 10.25 -9.36 9.80
CA SER A 139 8.83 -9.07 9.95
C SER A 139 8.26 -9.82 11.16
N PRO A 140 7.70 -9.14 12.18
CA PRO A 140 7.12 -9.79 13.36
C PRO A 140 5.85 -10.59 13.02
N ARG A 141 5.35 -10.45 11.80
CA ARG A 141 4.07 -10.96 11.33
C ARG A 141 4.19 -11.42 9.88
N ILE A 142 3.78 -12.66 9.61
CA ILE A 142 3.80 -13.25 8.27
C ILE A 142 2.34 -13.46 7.83
N PRO A 143 1.86 -12.71 6.82
CA PRO A 143 0.52 -12.91 6.29
C PRO A 143 0.47 -14.17 5.42
N PHE A 144 -0.52 -15.01 5.70
CA PHE A 144 -0.92 -16.13 4.86
C PHE A 144 -2.23 -15.76 4.16
N MET A 145 -2.17 -15.58 2.85
CA MET A 145 -3.32 -15.30 2.01
C MET A 145 -3.22 -16.09 0.71
N GLN A 146 -4.36 -16.50 0.17
CA GLN A 146 -4.44 -17.13 -1.14
C GLN A 146 -5.05 -16.14 -2.13
N VAL A 147 -4.26 -15.70 -3.11
CA VAL A 147 -4.75 -14.88 -4.22
C VAL A 147 -5.15 -15.82 -5.37
N ARG A 148 -6.37 -15.68 -5.90
CA ARG A 148 -6.88 -16.41 -7.07
C ARG A 148 -7.54 -15.45 -8.04
N GLU A 149 -7.58 -15.83 -9.32
CA GLU A 149 -8.43 -15.16 -10.30
C GLU A 149 -9.90 -15.42 -9.98
N LEU A 150 -10.73 -14.39 -10.05
CA LEU A 150 -12.18 -14.53 -9.96
C LEU A 150 -12.70 -15.27 -11.21
N PRO A 151 -13.81 -16.03 -11.08
CA PRO A 151 -14.37 -16.78 -12.21
C PRO A 151 -14.69 -15.93 -13.45
N SER A 152 -14.92 -14.63 -13.27
CA SER A 152 -15.17 -13.66 -14.34
C SER A 152 -14.35 -12.38 -14.13
N GLY A 153 -13.98 -11.71 -15.22
CA GLY A 153 -13.42 -10.35 -15.19
C GLY A 153 -11.89 -10.24 -14.99
N GLY A 154 -11.15 -11.35 -14.90
CA GLY A 154 -9.67 -11.32 -14.84
C GLY A 154 -9.09 -10.64 -13.59
N GLN A 155 -9.93 -10.29 -12.62
CA GLN A 155 -9.54 -9.65 -11.38
C GLN A 155 -9.03 -10.70 -10.37
N LEU A 156 -7.97 -10.36 -9.65
CA LEU A 156 -7.49 -11.18 -8.54
C LEU A 156 -8.28 -10.87 -7.27
N SER A 157 -8.72 -11.91 -6.57
CA SER A 157 -9.36 -11.82 -5.26
C SER A 157 -8.62 -12.68 -4.24
N ILE A 158 -8.73 -12.28 -2.98
CA ILE A 158 -8.27 -13.10 -1.86
C ILE A 158 -9.35 -14.15 -1.58
N HIS A 159 -8.98 -15.41 -1.71
CA HIS A 159 -9.84 -16.54 -1.41
C HIS A 159 -9.66 -17.00 0.04
N GLY A 160 -10.77 -17.04 0.79
CA GLY A 160 -10.79 -17.47 2.18
C GLY A 160 -10.15 -16.46 3.15
N ASN A 161 -9.73 -16.95 4.31
CA ASN A 161 -9.23 -16.10 5.39
C ASN A 161 -7.79 -15.63 5.14
N VAL A 162 -7.52 -14.35 5.46
CA VAL A 162 -6.15 -13.84 5.63
C VAL A 162 -5.73 -14.08 7.07
N ILE A 163 -4.72 -14.91 7.27
CA ILE A 163 -4.23 -15.25 8.60
C ILE A 163 -2.89 -14.57 8.82
N ASN A 164 -2.77 -13.77 9.86
CA ASN A 164 -1.50 -13.14 10.23
C ASN A 164 -0.82 -13.93 11.35
N VAL A 165 0.24 -14.65 11.02
CA VAL A 165 0.92 -15.53 11.98
C VAL A 165 2.07 -14.76 12.63
N PRO A 166 2.16 -14.73 13.98
CA PRO A 166 3.29 -14.11 14.66
C PRO A 166 4.57 -14.88 14.33
N ALA A 167 5.63 -14.15 14.01
CA ALA A 167 6.96 -14.70 13.79
C ALA A 167 7.88 -14.29 14.94
N ASP A 168 8.67 -15.25 15.43
CA ASP A 168 9.69 -14.97 16.44
C ASP A 168 10.97 -14.48 15.75
N VAL A 169 11.03 -13.16 15.61
CA VAL A 169 12.17 -12.48 14.98
C VAL A 169 13.41 -12.57 15.86
N ASN A 170 13.26 -12.55 17.19
CA ASN A 170 14.39 -12.61 18.11
C ASN A 170 15.16 -13.93 17.96
N THR A 171 14.45 -15.06 17.91
CA THR A 171 15.11 -16.36 17.67
C THR A 171 15.75 -16.42 16.30
N THR A 172 15.06 -15.96 15.25
CA THR A 172 15.60 -15.91 13.88
C THR A 172 16.92 -15.13 13.83
N VAL A 173 16.93 -13.94 14.41
CA VAL A 173 18.08 -13.04 14.46
C VAL A 173 19.22 -13.59 15.34
N SER A 174 18.89 -14.34 16.39
CA SER A 174 19.90 -14.99 17.25
C SER A 174 20.61 -16.16 16.57
N VAL A 175 19.91 -16.89 15.70
CA VAL A 175 20.39 -18.11 15.01
C VAL A 175 21.08 -17.76 13.67
N LEU A 176 20.76 -16.61 13.08
CA LEU A 176 21.40 -16.17 11.83
C LEU A 176 22.93 -16.11 12.00
N PRO A 177 23.71 -16.82 11.15
CA PRO A 177 25.16 -16.80 11.25
C PRO A 177 25.71 -15.38 11.08
N ARG A 178 26.70 -15.02 11.90
CA ARG A 178 27.39 -13.72 11.85
C ARG A 178 28.64 -13.86 10.98
N PRO A 179 28.61 -13.41 9.71
CA PRO A 179 29.77 -13.52 8.84
C PRO A 179 30.89 -12.59 9.32
N ILE A 180 32.14 -12.99 9.05
CA ILE A 180 33.34 -12.17 9.35
C ILE A 180 33.45 -11.01 8.36
N ASN A 181 32.95 -11.21 7.13
CA ASN A 181 32.99 -10.23 6.05
C ASN A 181 31.57 -9.88 5.59
N GLU A 182 31.31 -8.58 5.38
CA GLU A 182 30.01 -8.03 4.97
C GLU A 182 29.54 -8.52 3.59
N SER A 183 30.45 -8.99 2.74
CA SER A 183 30.13 -9.52 1.41
C SER A 183 29.57 -10.95 1.43
N GLN A 184 29.52 -11.62 2.59
CA GLN A 184 29.07 -13.00 2.67
C GLN A 184 27.54 -13.10 2.65
N THR A 185 27.01 -13.98 1.81
CA THR A 185 25.58 -14.29 1.73
C THR A 185 25.30 -15.74 2.11
N ILE A 186 24.12 -16.00 2.66
CA ILE A 186 23.68 -17.33 3.09
C ILE A 186 22.43 -17.74 2.31
N PRO A 187 22.39 -18.93 1.69
CA PRO A 187 21.20 -19.43 1.03
C PRO A 187 20.12 -19.80 2.07
N ILE A 188 19.00 -19.09 2.08
CA ILE A 188 17.89 -19.32 3.02
C ILE A 188 16.65 -19.81 2.28
N LYS A 189 16.10 -20.93 2.74
CA LYS A 189 14.83 -21.51 2.28
C LYS A 189 13.72 -21.22 3.30
N LEU A 190 12.80 -20.32 2.97
CA LEU A 190 11.61 -20.09 3.78
C LEU A 190 10.54 -21.11 3.42
N LYS A 191 10.12 -21.92 4.39
CA LYS A 191 9.05 -22.91 4.22
C LYS A 191 7.82 -22.51 5.02
N ARG A 192 6.63 -22.85 4.51
CA ARG A 192 5.37 -22.71 5.27
C ARG A 192 5.32 -23.64 6.49
N ARG A 193 5.90 -24.83 6.35
CA ARG A 193 6.11 -25.82 7.41
C ARG A 193 7.45 -26.50 7.18
N LEU A 194 8.23 -26.76 8.23
CA LEU A 194 9.58 -27.33 8.11
C LEU A 194 9.58 -28.70 7.41
N GLY A 195 8.56 -29.53 7.68
CA GLY A 195 8.39 -30.85 7.08
C GLY A 195 8.01 -30.84 5.59
N TYR A 196 7.71 -29.69 4.98
CA TYR A 196 7.39 -29.65 3.56
C TYR A 196 8.62 -29.85 2.68
N LYS A 197 8.47 -30.59 1.58
CA LYS A 197 9.53 -30.82 0.59
C LYS A 197 9.91 -29.51 -0.12
N HIS A 198 8.93 -28.73 -0.51
CA HIS A 198 9.11 -27.48 -1.25
C HIS A 198 9.21 -26.26 -0.34
N HIS A 199 9.97 -25.28 -0.77
CA HIS A 199 10.10 -23.97 -0.13
C HIS A 199 9.12 -22.98 -0.76
N TYR A 200 8.65 -22.01 0.03
CA TYR A 200 7.85 -20.90 -0.44
C TYR A 200 8.72 -19.82 -1.11
N GLN A 201 9.88 -19.54 -0.52
CA GLN A 201 10.85 -18.60 -1.05
C GLN A 201 12.27 -19.13 -0.83
N PHE A 202 13.17 -18.88 -1.78
CA PHE A 202 14.57 -19.24 -1.69
C PHE A 202 15.41 -18.10 -2.25
N GLN A 203 16.31 -17.57 -1.44
CA GLN A 203 17.17 -16.46 -1.82
C GLN A 203 18.45 -16.45 -0.96
N ASN A 204 19.54 -15.94 -1.54
CA ASN A 204 20.75 -15.62 -0.80
C ASN A 204 20.54 -14.32 -0.02
N VAL A 205 20.65 -14.41 1.30
CA VAL A 205 20.41 -13.31 2.24
C VAL A 205 21.74 -12.81 2.79
N ARG A 206 21.86 -11.49 2.98
CA ARG A 206 23.01 -10.86 3.67
C ARG A 206 22.72 -10.76 5.16
N PRO A 207 23.39 -11.55 6.02
CA PRO A 207 23.06 -11.56 7.44
C PRO A 207 23.28 -10.19 8.09
N THR A 208 24.33 -9.47 7.72
CA THR A 208 24.64 -8.12 8.25
C THR A 208 23.46 -7.16 8.08
N LYS A 209 22.89 -7.07 6.86
CA LYS A 209 21.73 -6.23 6.58
C LYS A 209 20.49 -6.61 7.41
N VAL A 210 20.25 -7.90 7.62
CA VAL A 210 19.14 -8.39 8.45
C VAL A 210 19.37 -8.02 9.92
N LEU A 211 20.59 -8.17 10.43
CA LEU A 211 20.94 -7.84 11.81
C LEU A 211 20.85 -6.33 12.08
N ASP A 212 21.36 -5.49 11.17
CA ASP A 212 21.29 -4.03 11.30
C ASP A 212 19.83 -3.55 11.29
N ALA A 213 19.02 -4.09 10.38
CA ALA A 213 17.60 -3.79 10.31
C ALA A 213 16.85 -4.30 11.55
N ALA A 214 17.21 -5.46 12.08
CA ALA A 214 16.62 -5.99 13.30
C ALA A 214 16.97 -5.12 14.53
N GLN A 215 18.20 -4.63 14.61
CA GLN A 215 18.64 -3.69 15.65
C GLN A 215 17.87 -2.37 15.57
N TYR A 216 17.65 -1.84 14.36
CA TYR A 216 16.84 -0.63 14.15
C TYR A 216 15.43 -0.77 14.72
N PHE A 217 14.80 -1.94 14.57
CA PHE A 217 13.48 -2.23 15.13
C PHE A 217 13.51 -2.63 16.61
N GLY A 218 14.67 -2.64 17.27
CA GLY A 218 14.81 -2.94 18.70
C GLY A 218 14.74 -4.42 19.05
N PHE A 219 14.94 -5.33 18.09
CA PHE A 219 15.03 -6.77 18.37
C PHE A 219 16.33 -7.09 19.14
N ALA A 220 16.25 -8.05 20.06
CA ALA A 220 17.35 -8.39 20.95
C ALA A 220 18.45 -9.14 20.18
N LEU A 221 19.60 -8.48 19.97
CA LEU A 221 20.80 -9.14 19.47
C LEU A 221 21.56 -9.79 20.63
N VAL A 222 21.74 -11.11 20.59
CA VAL A 222 22.67 -11.80 21.50
C VAL A 222 24.09 -11.29 21.19
N LYS A 223 24.64 -10.46 22.08
CA LYS A 223 26.03 -10.03 22.03
C LYS A 223 26.92 -11.19 22.46
N TYR A 224 27.52 -11.91 21.53
CA TYR A 224 28.65 -12.76 21.87
C TYR A 224 29.90 -11.87 21.89
N SER A 225 30.48 -11.66 23.07
CA SER A 225 31.78 -11.02 23.22
C SER A 225 32.83 -11.76 22.40
N ARG A 226 33.57 -11.05 21.55
CA ARG A 226 34.78 -11.59 20.89
C ARG A 226 35.81 -11.92 21.96
N THR A 227 35.74 -13.10 22.58
CA THR A 227 36.93 -13.69 23.19
C THR A 227 37.78 -14.21 22.04
N LYS A 228 38.75 -13.39 21.63
CA LYS A 228 39.91 -13.86 20.88
C LYS A 228 40.67 -14.84 21.80
N GLU A 229 40.52 -16.13 21.58
CA GLU A 229 41.51 -17.10 22.01
C GLU A 229 41.98 -17.85 20.77
N TYR A 230 43.03 -17.32 20.15
CA TYR A 230 44.00 -18.15 19.47
C TYR A 230 45.06 -18.49 20.52
N LYS A 231 45.14 -19.75 20.91
CA LYS A 231 46.35 -20.39 21.42
C LYS A 231 46.68 -21.53 20.48
#